data_AF-I3XQS4-F1
#
_entry.id   AF-I3XQS4-F1
#
_cell.length_a   1.000
_cell.length_b   1.000
_cell.length_c   1.000
_cell.angle_alpha   90.00
_cell.angle_beta   90.00
_cell.angle_gamma   90.00
#
_symmetry.space_group_name_H-M   'P 1'
#
loop_
_entity.id
_entity.type
_entity.pdbx_description
1 polymer ?
#
loop_
_entity_poly.entity_id
_entity_poly.type
_entity_poly.pdbx_seq_one_letter_code
_entity_poly.pdbx_strand_id
1 'polypeptide(L)'
;MSSQNNSNTDINKGINRLRSLSRLERIIVNYFLRHISAGDIIAVLDIREEVKKKIREGDRDLLPETEDTLIEVEVRRVLAELVREGILYHRNGVYGLSPWLVELVKKKLGRLRPGESKPLEKLLE
;
A
#
# COMPACT_ATOMS: atom_id res chain seq x y z
N MET A 1 4.33 28.89 -15.03
CA MET A 1 3.77 27.72 -15.75
C MET A 1 4.58 26.43 -15.56
N SER A 2 5.60 26.41 -14.68
CA SER A 2 6.53 25.29 -14.50
C SER A 2 6.14 24.29 -13.38
N SER A 3 5.28 24.68 -12.44
CA SER A 3 4.94 23.83 -11.27
C SER A 3 3.91 22.73 -11.57
N GLN A 4 3.06 22.88 -12.59
CA GLN A 4 2.04 21.89 -12.96
C GLN A 4 2.61 20.71 -13.79
N ASN A 5 3.72 20.92 -14.51
CA ASN A 5 4.34 19.88 -15.33
C ASN A 5 5.14 18.86 -14.50
N ASN A 6 5.72 19.26 -13.36
CA ASN A 6 6.40 18.33 -12.45
C ASN A 6 5.41 17.41 -11.73
N SER A 7 4.29 17.95 -11.22
CA SER A 7 3.30 17.15 -10.49
C SER A 7 2.64 16.07 -11.34
N ASN A 8 2.39 16.33 -12.63
CA ASN A 8 1.80 15.32 -13.52
C ASN A 8 2.80 14.21 -13.87
N THR A 9 4.08 14.54 -14.01
CA THR A 9 5.14 13.54 -14.25
C THR A 9 5.29 12.59 -13.05
N ASP A 10 5.23 13.12 -11.83
CA ASP A 10 5.32 12.34 -10.59
C ASP A 10 4.11 11.44 -10.37
N ILE A 11 2.90 11.90 -10.70
CA ILE A 11 1.68 11.07 -10.64
C ILE A 11 1.75 9.92 -11.65
N ASN A 12 2.16 10.18 -12.89
CA ASN A 12 2.30 9.14 -13.91
C ASN A 12 3.36 8.09 -13.52
N LYS A 13 4.47 8.54 -12.92
CA LYS A 13 5.49 7.66 -12.35
C LYS A 13 4.92 6.80 -11.21
N GLY A 14 4.12 7.40 -10.32
CA GLY A 14 3.41 6.71 -9.24
C GLY A 14 2.45 5.64 -9.77
N ILE A 15 1.64 5.96 -10.78
CA ILE A 15 0.70 5.00 -11.41
C ILE A 15 1.45 3.84 -12.05
N ASN A 16 2.54 4.10 -12.78
CA ASN A 16 3.37 3.04 -13.36
C ASN A 16 3.95 2.13 -12.27
N ARG A 17 4.38 2.70 -11.14
CA ARG A 17 4.87 1.92 -10.00
C ARG A 17 3.79 1.06 -9.35
N LEU A 18 2.57 1.59 -9.22
CA LEU A 18 1.42 0.82 -8.71
C LEU A 18 1.12 -0.41 -9.59
N ARG A 19 1.36 -0.33 -10.91
CA ARG A 19 1.21 -1.47 -11.83
C ARG A 19 2.25 -2.56 -11.59
N SER A 20 3.47 -2.19 -11.20
CA SER A 20 4.59 -3.11 -10.99
C SER A 20 4.75 -3.58 -9.54
N LEU A 21 3.75 -3.39 -8.68
CA LEU A 21 3.81 -3.86 -7.29
C LEU A 21 3.91 -5.38 -7.22
N SER A 22 4.84 -5.86 -6.40
CA SER A 22 4.93 -7.27 -5.98
C SER A 22 3.67 -7.69 -5.21
N ARG A 23 3.52 -9.00 -4.96
CA ARG A 23 2.34 -9.52 -4.25
C ARG A 23 2.24 -8.99 -2.83
N LEU A 24 3.35 -8.94 -2.09
CA LEU A 24 3.37 -8.37 -0.75
C LEU A 24 3.07 -6.86 -0.76
N GLU A 25 3.68 -6.12 -1.68
CA GLU A 25 3.38 -4.69 -1.85
C GLU A 25 1.89 -4.45 -2.15
N ARG A 26 1.27 -5.29 -2.98
CA ARG A 26 -0.17 -5.21 -3.28
C ARG A 26 -1.02 -5.47 -2.04
N ILE A 27 -0.67 -6.45 -1.21
CA ILE A 27 -1.38 -6.71 0.06
C ILE A 27 -1.30 -5.46 0.95
N ILE A 28 -0.11 -4.88 1.11
CA ILE A 28 0.12 -3.70 1.94
C ILE A 28 -0.65 -2.49 1.40
N VAL A 29 -0.53 -2.19 0.10
CA VAL A 29 -1.23 -1.06 -0.51
C VAL A 29 -2.74 -1.24 -0.43
N ASN A 30 -3.27 -2.43 -0.69
CA ASN A 30 -4.70 -2.71 -0.53
C ASN A 30 -5.18 -2.54 0.92
N TYR A 31 -4.37 -2.91 1.91
CA TYR A 31 -4.66 -2.63 3.32
C TYR A 31 -4.84 -1.12 3.55
N PHE A 32 -3.93 -0.28 3.07
CA PHE A 32 -4.07 1.18 3.21
C PHE A 32 -5.15 1.78 2.32
N LEU A 33 -5.46 1.21 1.16
CA LEU A 33 -6.62 1.63 0.36
C LEU A 33 -7.94 1.40 1.12
N ARG A 34 -8.01 0.36 1.94
CA ARG A 34 -9.15 0.10 2.83
C ARG A 34 -9.16 1.02 4.04
N HIS A 35 -8.04 1.13 4.76
CA HIS A 35 -7.98 1.78 6.09
C HIS A 35 -7.50 3.23 6.08
N ILE A 36 -6.94 3.71 4.97
CA ILE A 36 -6.33 5.04 4.74
C ILE A 36 -5.04 5.25 5.53
N SER A 37 -5.05 4.96 6.82
CA SER A 37 -3.91 5.09 7.73
C SER A 37 -4.03 4.11 8.90
N ALA A 38 -2.89 3.71 9.45
CA ALA A 38 -2.82 2.84 10.62
C ALA A 38 -1.53 3.10 11.39
N GLY A 39 -1.57 2.95 12.72
CA GLY A 39 -0.39 3.02 13.57
C GLY A 39 0.59 1.89 13.27
N ASP A 40 1.89 2.12 13.42
CA ASP A 40 2.95 1.21 12.95
C ASP A 40 2.80 -0.23 13.43
N ILE A 41 2.49 -0.40 14.72
CA ILE A 41 2.33 -1.72 15.33
C ILE A 41 1.10 -2.41 14.76
N ILE A 42 -0.03 -1.72 14.70
CA ILE A 42 -1.30 -2.28 14.22
C ILE A 42 -1.22 -2.64 12.74
N ALA A 43 -0.63 -1.76 11.90
CA ALA A 43 -0.45 -2.02 10.49
C ALA A 43 0.33 -3.32 10.25
N VAL A 44 1.46 -3.50 10.95
CA VAL A 44 2.30 -4.69 10.81
C VAL A 44 1.56 -5.95 11.25
N LEU A 45 0.86 -5.92 12.38
CA LEU A 45 0.11 -7.07 12.89
C LEU A 45 -1.03 -7.47 11.95
N ASP A 46 -1.83 -6.51 11.49
CA ASP A 46 -2.95 -6.77 10.58
C ASP A 46 -2.46 -7.33 9.24
N ILE A 47 -1.40 -6.74 8.68
CA ILE A 47 -0.82 -7.17 7.40
C ILE A 47 -0.22 -8.57 7.55
N ARG A 48 0.46 -8.87 8.66
CA ARG A 48 0.99 -10.21 8.95
C ARG A 48 -0.12 -11.26 8.92
N GLU A 49 -1.26 -10.99 9.56
CA GLU A 49 -2.38 -11.92 9.56
C GLU A 49 -3.00 -12.10 8.16
N GLU A 50 -3.08 -11.04 7.36
CA GLU A 50 -3.54 -11.14 5.96
C GLU A 50 -2.55 -11.94 5.10
N VAL A 51 -1.24 -11.75 5.28
CA VAL A 51 -0.18 -12.56 4.62
C VAL A 51 -0.31 -14.03 4.98
N LYS A 52 -0.44 -14.36 6.28
CA LYS A 52 -0.63 -15.74 6.74
C LYS A 52 -1.92 -16.35 6.18
N LYS A 53 -2.99 -15.57 6.10
CA LYS A 53 -4.24 -16.00 5.46
C LYS A 53 -4.03 -16.33 3.99
N LYS A 54 -3.34 -15.49 3.22
CA LYS A 54 -3.03 -15.74 1.80
C LYS A 54 -2.21 -17.01 1.61
N ILE A 55 -1.18 -17.22 2.44
CA ILE A 55 -0.36 -18.43 2.41
C ILE A 55 -1.23 -19.68 2.66
N ARG A 56 -2.14 -19.63 3.64
CA ARG A 56 -3.10 -20.73 3.91
C ARG A 56 -4.06 -20.97 2.74
N GLU A 57 -4.44 -19.92 2.01
CA GLU A 57 -5.31 -19.98 0.83
C GLU A 57 -4.61 -20.53 -0.42
N GLY A 58 -3.28 -20.70 -0.40
CA GLY A 58 -2.52 -21.32 -1.49
C GLY A 58 -1.35 -20.49 -2.04
N ASP A 59 -1.17 -19.25 -1.57
CA ASP A 59 -0.05 -18.37 -1.96
C ASP A 59 1.25 -18.73 -1.24
N ARG A 60 1.72 -19.98 -1.39
CA ARG A 60 2.87 -20.54 -0.65
C ARG A 60 4.21 -19.91 -1.00
N ASP A 61 4.31 -19.26 -2.16
CA ASP A 61 5.48 -18.57 -2.67
C ASP A 61 5.47 -17.05 -2.40
N LEU A 62 4.51 -16.57 -1.59
CA LEU A 62 4.42 -15.14 -1.21
C LEU A 62 5.64 -14.68 -0.42
N LEU A 63 6.17 -15.54 0.45
CA LEU A 63 7.37 -15.31 1.25
C LEU A 63 8.20 -16.59 1.36
N PRO A 64 9.55 -16.49 1.41
CA PRO A 64 10.42 -17.65 1.53
C PRO A 64 10.28 -18.32 2.91
N GLU A 65 9.96 -17.54 3.94
CA GLU A 65 9.81 -18.00 5.32
C GLU A 65 8.46 -17.54 5.88
N THR A 66 7.84 -18.39 6.70
CA THR A 66 6.46 -18.20 7.18
C THR A 66 6.35 -18.01 8.69
N GLU A 67 7.48 -17.88 9.37
CA GLU A 67 7.53 -17.53 10.79
C GLU A 67 7.08 -16.09 11.00
N ASP A 68 6.27 -15.84 12.04
CA ASP A 68 5.65 -14.54 12.30
C ASP A 68 6.69 -13.40 12.33
N THR A 69 7.81 -13.59 13.03
CA THR A 69 8.88 -12.59 13.13
C THR A 69 9.47 -12.23 11.76
N LEU A 70 9.64 -13.21 10.88
CA LEU A 70 10.22 -12.99 9.55
C LEU A 70 9.23 -12.30 8.62
N ILE A 71 7.95 -12.68 8.69
CA ILE A 71 6.88 -11.95 8.00
C ILE A 71 6.86 -10.49 8.45
N GLU A 72 6.95 -10.22 9.76
CA GLU A 72 6.95 -8.85 10.28
C GLU A 72 8.16 -8.04 9.82
N VAL A 73 9.36 -8.63 9.83
CA VAL A 73 10.58 -7.99 9.33
C VAL A 73 10.41 -7.60 7.87
N GLU A 74 9.90 -8.51 7.05
CA GLU A 74 9.71 -8.29 5.63
C GLU A 74 8.60 -7.26 5.35
N VAL A 75 7.49 -7.31 6.09
CA VAL A 75 6.42 -6.29 6.02
C VAL A 75 6.98 -4.91 6.36
N ARG A 76 7.80 -4.78 7.41
CA ARG A 76 8.44 -3.50 7.79
C ARG A 76 9.40 -3.01 6.71
N ARG A 77 10.19 -3.91 6.10
CA ARG A 77 11.07 -3.59 4.97
C ARG A 77 10.28 -2.99 3.81
N VAL A 78 9.19 -3.66 3.41
CA VAL A 78 8.35 -3.21 2.29
C VAL A 78 7.58 -1.93 2.62
N LEU A 79 7.11 -1.76 3.86
CA LEU A 79 6.50 -0.49 4.30
C LEU A 79 7.48 0.68 4.14
N ALA A 80 8.72 0.52 4.59
CA ALA A 80 9.76 1.55 4.45
C ALA A 80 10.09 1.84 2.97
N GLU A 81 10.08 0.83 2.11
CA GLU A 81 10.21 0.97 0.66
C GLU A 81 9.08 1.79 0.05
N LEU A 82 7.83 1.44 0.32
CA LEU A 82 6.66 2.15 -0.18
C LEU A 82 6.59 3.61 0.33
N VAL A 83 7.10 3.88 1.53
CA VAL A 83 7.26 5.25 2.05
C VAL A 83 8.33 6.01 1.29
N ARG A 84 9.51 5.41 1.09
CA ARG A 84 10.62 6.01 0.32
C ARG A 84 10.23 6.31 -1.12
N GLU A 85 9.38 5.48 -1.71
CA GLU A 85 8.84 5.69 -3.06
C GLU A 85 7.67 6.69 -3.12
N GLY A 86 7.17 7.14 -1.96
CA GLY A 86 6.08 8.10 -1.87
C GLY A 86 4.69 7.53 -2.18
N ILE A 87 4.52 6.20 -2.15
CA ILE A 87 3.20 5.54 -2.23
C ILE A 87 2.49 5.65 -0.88
N LEU A 88 3.24 5.44 0.19
CA LEU A 88 2.82 5.68 1.55
C LEU A 88 3.56 6.91 2.11
N TYR A 89 3.03 7.48 3.18
CA TYR A 89 3.78 8.36 4.07
C TYR A 89 3.93 7.69 5.43
N HIS A 90 4.93 8.12 6.19
CA HIS A 90 5.08 7.78 7.60
C HIS A 90 5.33 9.05 8.41
N ARG A 91 4.54 9.25 9.47
CA ARG A 91 4.70 10.41 10.36
C ARG A 91 4.20 10.07 11.75
N ASN A 92 5.00 10.34 12.78
CA ASN A 92 4.65 10.17 14.19
C ASN A 92 4.10 8.77 14.53
N GLY A 93 4.72 7.71 13.99
CA GLY A 93 4.32 6.33 14.27
C GLY A 93 3.05 5.86 13.55
N VAL A 94 2.69 6.54 12.46
CA VAL A 94 1.51 6.23 11.63
C VAL A 94 1.94 6.15 10.17
N TYR A 95 1.58 5.05 9.51
CA TYR A 95 1.61 4.91 8.06
C TYR A 95 0.28 5.34 7.46
N GLY A 96 0.31 5.89 6.24
CA GLY A 96 -0.92 6.15 5.49
C GLY A 96 -0.68 6.34 3.99
N LEU A 97 -1.77 6.38 3.22
CA LEU A 97 -1.72 6.67 1.79
C LEU A 97 -1.14 8.06 1.54
N SER A 98 -0.23 8.17 0.57
CA SER A 98 0.28 9.47 0.16
C SER A 98 -0.83 10.40 -0.35
N PRO A 99 -0.67 11.73 -0.24
CA PRO A 99 -1.70 12.68 -0.66
C PRO A 99 -2.11 12.52 -2.13
N TRP A 100 -1.16 12.25 -3.03
CA TRP A 100 -1.47 12.06 -4.46
C TRP A 100 -2.33 10.81 -4.70
N LEU A 101 -2.09 9.74 -3.94
CA LEU A 101 -2.84 8.50 -4.07
C LEU A 101 -4.25 8.65 -3.50
N VAL A 102 -4.41 9.41 -2.40
CA VAL A 102 -5.72 9.79 -1.88
C VAL A 102 -6.54 10.56 -2.93
N GLU A 103 -5.93 11.55 -3.59
CA GLU A 103 -6.61 12.32 -4.62
C GLU A 103 -6.94 11.47 -5.85
N LEU A 104 -6.05 10.55 -6.24
CA LEU A 104 -6.33 9.57 -7.30
C LEU A 104 -7.55 8.70 -6.95
N VAL A 105 -7.62 8.19 -5.72
CA VAL A 105 -8.76 7.38 -5.23
C VAL A 105 -10.06 8.18 -5.29
N LYS A 106 -10.06 9.42 -4.78
CA LYS A 106 -11.25 10.29 -4.84
C LYS A 106 -11.69 10.55 -6.28
N LYS A 107 -10.73 10.80 -7.19
CA LYS A 107 -11.02 11.06 -8.61
C LYS A 107 -11.62 9.84 -9.32
N LYS A 108 -11.12 8.64 -9.04
CA LYS A 108 -11.55 7.40 -9.70
C LYS A 108 -12.81 6.79 -9.09
N LEU A 109 -12.94 6.83 -7.76
CA LEU A 109 -14.03 6.15 -7.04
C LEU A 109 -15.08 7.10 -6.48
N GLY A 110 -14.92 8.42 -6.66
CA GLY A 110 -15.86 9.46 -6.23
C GLY A 110 -15.94 9.66 -4.71
N ARG A 111 -15.40 8.75 -3.90
CA ARG A 111 -15.41 8.83 -2.43
C ARG A 111 -14.25 8.09 -1.80
N LEU A 112 -13.78 8.58 -0.65
CA LEU A 112 -12.83 7.89 0.22
C LEU A 112 -13.53 7.56 1.54
N ARG A 113 -14.09 6.36 1.66
CA ARG A 113 -14.70 5.87 2.90
C ARG A 113 -13.80 4.83 3.57
N PRO A 114 -13.33 5.05 4.81
CA PRO A 114 -12.57 4.03 5.56
C PRO A 114 -13.37 2.73 5.67
N GLY A 115 -12.69 1.59 5.65
CA GLY A 115 -13.30 0.26 5.79
C GLY A 115 -13.91 -0.32 4.51
N GLU A 116 -14.28 0.52 3.54
CA GLU A 116 -14.75 0.03 2.23
C GLU A 116 -13.57 -0.52 1.40
N SER A 117 -13.75 -1.71 0.81
CA SER A 117 -12.75 -2.29 -0.11
C SER A 117 -12.61 -1.43 -1.36
N LYS A 118 -11.39 -0.95 -1.62
CA LYS A 118 -11.02 -0.15 -2.78
C LYS A 118 -9.91 -0.89 -3.50
N PRO A 119 -10.23 -1.91 -4.30
CA PRO A 119 -9.22 -2.74 -4.95
C PRO A 119 -8.34 -1.87 -5.85
N LEU A 120 -7.03 -2.05 -5.73
CA LEU A 120 -6.02 -1.32 -6.48
C LEU A 120 -6.31 -1.34 -7.99
N GLU A 121 -6.85 -2.44 -8.51
CA GLU A 121 -7.15 -2.66 -9.92
C GLU A 121 -8.07 -1.56 -10.48
N LYS A 122 -9.09 -1.15 -9.71
CA LYS A 122 -10.02 -0.06 -10.11
C LYS A 122 -9.36 1.31 -10.20
N LEU A 123 -8.16 1.47 -9.64
CA LEU A 123 -7.38 2.71 -9.74
C LEU A 123 -6.48 2.72 -10.98
N LEU A 124 -6.23 1.55 -11.58
CA LEU A 124 -5.28 1.34 -12.68
C LEU A 124 -5.93 1.19 -14.07
N GLU A 125 -7.24 0.90 -14.08
CA GLU A 125 -8.17 1.06 -15.22
C GLU A 125 -8.33 2.53 -15.61
#